data_AF-A0A0Q0C8B2-F1
#
_entry.id   AF-A0A0Q0C8B2-F1
#
_cell.length_a   1.000
_cell.length_b   1.000
_cell.length_c   1.000
_cell.angle_alpha   90.00
_cell.angle_beta   90.00
_cell.angle_gamma   90.00
#
_symmetry.space_group_name_H-M   'P 1'
#
loop_
_entity.id
_entity.type
_entity.pdbx_description
1 polymer ?
#
loop_
_entity_poly.entity_id
_entity_poly.type
_entity_poly.pdbx_seq_one_letter_code
_entity_poly.pdbx_strand_id
1 'polypeptide(L)'
;MYLPLTSAALQSRLQLRYMFDYLKQGECDDIIIDNMRGSIDPESTLDFSGYDHFMAMPNLGVFKDSGFPFTRLADLSQTAVVLADQPSPEDVSAYLNVLGRFGESTGYPATGVTVMQAAQIASAADKDILVMSSGTDQPLLKQWADRLPTSGNGQQQGFELSDLSFRLREWMSPDPDENQRRARVAMAFSSDARSTFLTGFESPLQKGRSVVLISSGQPGGMSDVTRALSSSDKVQGSLVVVRGDSVEALVAEQNYYVGDLGPLKYVQWLMSRNVLWLLLAVVVGVVLVTGVAYLTLRSLAKRRLEHE
;
A
#
# COMPACT_ATOMS: atom_id res chain seq x y z
N MET A 1 23.92 9.09 -15.11
CA MET A 1 24.28 7.87 -14.34
C MET A 1 22.99 7.11 -14.08
N TYR A 2 22.91 5.83 -14.42
CA TYR A 2 21.73 5.02 -14.13
C TYR A 2 22.01 4.20 -12.86
N LEU A 3 21.13 4.31 -11.87
CA LEU A 3 21.19 3.53 -10.64
C LEU A 3 20.24 2.33 -10.76
N PRO A 4 20.64 1.13 -10.29
CA PRO A 4 19.75 -0.02 -10.29
C PRO A 4 18.57 0.24 -9.34
N LEU A 5 17.35 0.01 -9.82
CA LEU A 5 16.11 0.33 -9.08
C LEU A 5 15.98 -0.46 -7.76
N THR A 6 16.62 -1.63 -7.65
CA THR A 6 16.68 -2.41 -6.41
C THR A 6 17.43 -1.70 -5.27
N SER A 7 18.15 -0.60 -5.56
CA SER A 7 18.85 0.21 -4.57
C SER A 7 18.00 1.35 -3.98
N ALA A 8 16.83 1.62 -4.55
CA ALA A 8 15.91 2.67 -4.09
C ALA A 8 14.79 2.06 -3.24
N ALA A 9 15.06 1.79 -1.97
CA ALA A 9 14.02 1.46 -1.00
C ALA A 9 13.16 2.70 -0.68
N LEU A 10 12.03 2.45 0.01
CA LEU A 10 11.04 3.46 0.39
C LEU A 10 11.64 4.65 1.16
N GLN A 11 12.70 4.40 1.94
CA GLN A 11 13.60 5.41 2.48
C GLN A 11 15.00 5.17 1.90
N SER A 12 15.45 6.07 1.03
CA SER A 12 16.76 5.98 0.38
C SER A 12 17.58 7.23 0.61
N ARG A 13 18.87 7.06 0.87
CA ARG A 13 19.82 8.15 1.06
C ARG A 13 20.80 8.21 -0.10
N LEU A 14 20.74 9.28 -0.89
CA LEU A 14 21.77 9.57 -1.88
C LEU A 14 22.93 10.29 -1.18
N GLN A 15 24.12 9.69 -1.22
CA GLN A 15 25.34 10.29 -0.69
C GLN A 15 26.35 10.50 -1.83
N LEU A 16 26.76 11.75 -2.01
CA LEU A 16 27.82 12.14 -2.93
C LEU A 16 29.08 12.41 -2.11
N ARG A 17 30.17 11.68 -2.39
CA ARG A 17 31.44 11.80 -1.67
C ARG A 17 32.55 12.13 -2.66
N TYR A 18 33.17 13.30 -2.48
CA TYR A 18 34.35 13.70 -3.24
C TYR A 18 35.60 13.19 -2.52
N MET A 19 36.39 12.35 -3.19
CA MET A 19 37.67 11.87 -2.69
C MET A 19 38.76 12.34 -3.65
N PHE A 20 39.68 13.13 -3.12
CA PHE A 20 40.78 13.72 -3.87
C PHE A 20 42.07 13.03 -3.45
N ASP A 21 42.73 12.36 -4.40
CA ASP A 21 44.06 11.80 -4.18
C ASP A 21 45.12 12.86 -4.47
N TYR A 22 46.19 12.89 -3.68
CA TYR A 22 47.31 13.82 -3.87
C TYR A 22 48.51 13.05 -4.41
N LEU A 23 49.17 13.62 -5.42
CA LEU A 23 50.37 13.04 -6.00
C LEU A 23 51.53 13.23 -5.02
N LYS A 24 51.99 12.14 -4.40
CA LYS A 24 53.16 12.15 -3.51
C LYS A 24 54.45 12.29 -4.31
N GLN A 25 55.26 13.30 -4.00
CA GLN A 25 56.57 13.54 -4.64
C GLN A 25 57.75 13.25 -3.69
N GLY A 26 57.60 12.28 -2.78
CA GLY A 26 58.66 11.83 -1.86
C GLY A 26 58.25 11.99 -0.40
N GLU A 27 59.13 11.64 0.55
CA GLU A 27 58.80 11.68 1.99
C GLU A 27 58.69 13.09 2.58
N CYS A 28 59.22 14.11 1.89
CA CYS A 28 59.29 15.51 2.37
C CYS A 28 58.92 16.57 1.32
N ASP A 29 58.47 16.17 0.12
CA ASP A 29 58.14 17.09 -1.00
C ASP A 29 56.65 17.03 -1.37
N ASP A 30 55.80 16.62 -0.42
CA ASP A 30 54.35 16.56 -0.60
C ASP A 30 53.75 17.98 -0.68
N ILE A 31 53.52 18.45 -1.90
CA ILE A 31 52.71 19.64 -2.18
C ILE A 31 51.22 19.31 -2.03
N ILE A 32 50.62 19.78 -0.94
CA ILE A 32 49.16 19.73 -0.77
C ILE A 32 48.54 20.70 -1.78
N ILE A 33 47.88 20.16 -2.80
CA ILE A 33 47.14 20.94 -3.79
C ILE A 33 45.78 21.35 -3.17
N ASP A 34 45.69 22.58 -2.66
CA ASP A 34 44.49 23.14 -1.98
C ASP A 34 43.37 23.61 -2.94
N ASN A 35 43.49 23.35 -4.25
CA ASN A 35 42.50 23.76 -5.25
C ASN A 35 41.53 22.65 -5.68
N MET A 36 41.60 21.47 -5.04
CA MET A 36 40.70 20.35 -5.30
C MET A 36 39.30 20.67 -4.75
N ARG A 37 38.34 20.96 -5.65
CA ARG A 37 36.95 21.27 -5.29
C ARG A 37 36.00 20.37 -6.05
N GLY A 38 34.98 19.88 -5.36
CA GLY A 38 33.86 19.15 -5.94
C GLY A 38 32.59 19.96 -5.74
N SER A 39 31.79 20.10 -6.80
CA SER A 39 30.50 20.77 -6.74
C SER A 39 29.44 19.93 -7.44
N ILE A 40 28.19 20.09 -6.99
CA ILE A 40 27.00 19.56 -7.66
C ILE A 40 26.34 20.77 -8.32
N ASP A 41 26.03 20.66 -9.61
CA ASP A 41 25.28 21.70 -10.31
C ASP A 41 23.87 21.80 -9.70
N PRO A 42 23.39 23.00 -9.31
CA PRO A 42 22.01 23.20 -8.84
C PRO A 42 20.93 22.69 -9.81
N GLU A 43 21.25 22.67 -11.11
CA GLU A 43 20.35 22.15 -12.16
C GLU A 43 20.42 20.62 -12.31
N SER A 44 21.18 19.93 -11.44
CA SER A 44 21.20 18.46 -11.42
C SER A 44 19.84 17.92 -10.99
N THR A 45 19.24 17.06 -11.81
CA THR A 45 17.94 16.45 -11.55
C THR A 45 18.03 14.93 -11.35
N LEU A 46 17.05 14.38 -10.64
CA LEU A 46 16.80 12.95 -10.53
C LEU A 46 15.51 12.65 -11.29
N ASP A 47 15.61 11.84 -12.35
CA ASP A 47 14.47 11.48 -13.19
C ASP A 47 13.93 10.10 -12.80
N PHE A 48 12.67 10.07 -12.38
CA PHE A 48 11.90 8.86 -12.04
C PHE A 48 10.77 8.57 -13.05
N SER A 49 10.69 9.32 -14.15
CA SER A 49 9.58 9.25 -15.12
C SER A 49 9.44 7.88 -15.79
N GLY A 50 10.53 7.11 -15.90
CA GLY A 50 10.52 5.76 -16.47
C GLY A 50 9.97 4.68 -15.53
N TYR A 51 9.53 5.02 -14.32
CA TYR A 51 9.03 4.06 -13.34
C TYR A 51 7.50 3.92 -13.43
N ASP A 52 7.02 2.68 -13.53
CA ASP A 52 5.58 2.41 -13.41
C ASP A 52 5.17 2.57 -11.95
N HIS A 53 4.24 3.49 -11.70
CA HIS A 53 3.71 3.70 -10.37
C HIS A 53 2.52 2.78 -10.20
N PHE A 54 2.64 1.71 -9.42
CA PHE A 54 1.48 0.87 -9.14
C PHE A 54 1.56 0.25 -7.77
N MET A 55 0.45 0.35 -7.06
CA MET A 55 0.36 -0.21 -5.73
C MET A 55 -1.04 -0.73 -5.43
N ALA A 56 -1.09 -1.89 -4.78
CA ALA A 56 -2.29 -2.47 -4.23
C ALA A 56 -2.65 -1.78 -2.91
N MET A 57 -3.88 -1.30 -2.81
CA MET A 57 -4.40 -0.52 -1.70
C MET A 57 -5.73 -1.12 -1.21
N PRO A 58 -6.13 -0.88 0.04
CA PRO A 58 -5.42 -0.16 1.11
C PRO A 58 -4.24 -0.98 1.67
N ASN A 59 -3.20 -0.28 2.15
CA ASN A 59 -2.05 -0.90 2.80
C ASN A 59 -1.54 -0.07 3.99
N LEU A 60 -1.96 -0.46 5.19
CA LEU A 60 -1.60 0.18 6.45
C LEU A 60 -0.12 0.03 6.80
N GLY A 61 0.58 -0.94 6.21
CA GLY A 61 2.04 -1.08 6.36
C GLY A 61 2.78 0.06 5.67
N VAL A 62 2.39 0.41 4.44
CA VAL A 62 3.02 1.53 3.74
C VAL A 62 2.57 2.88 4.30
N PHE A 63 1.31 2.98 4.75
CA PHE A 63 0.85 4.13 5.55
C PHE A 63 1.70 4.31 6.81
N LYS A 64 2.00 3.22 7.54
CA LYS A 64 2.91 3.25 8.68
C LYS A 64 4.30 3.74 8.25
N ASP A 65 4.90 3.08 7.26
CA ASP A 65 6.32 3.26 6.96
C ASP A 65 6.65 4.61 6.30
N SER A 66 5.70 5.18 5.56
CA SER A 66 5.94 6.42 4.80
C SER A 66 4.82 7.43 4.80
N GLY A 67 3.65 7.10 5.34
CA GLY A 67 2.47 7.93 5.22
C GLY A 67 1.83 7.92 3.83
N PHE A 68 2.22 7.03 2.92
CA PHE A 68 1.52 6.90 1.63
C PHE A 68 0.06 6.49 1.87
N PRO A 69 -0.91 7.07 1.14
CA PRO A 69 -0.76 7.98 -0.01
C PRO A 69 -0.68 9.48 0.33
N PHE A 70 -0.82 9.84 1.61
CA PHE A 70 -0.85 11.24 2.06
C PHE A 70 0.45 11.99 1.77
N THR A 71 1.58 11.28 1.78
CA THR A 71 2.92 11.81 1.51
C THR A 71 3.33 11.78 0.04
N ARG A 72 2.39 11.56 -0.89
CA ARG A 72 2.66 11.66 -2.34
C ARG A 72 3.19 13.04 -2.74
N LEU A 73 2.72 14.09 -2.08
CA LEU A 73 3.28 15.43 -2.14
C LEU A 73 3.88 15.77 -0.79
N ALA A 74 5.10 16.32 -0.78
CA ALA A 74 5.86 16.58 0.44
C ALA A 74 5.17 17.57 1.39
N ASP A 75 4.35 18.48 0.85
CA ASP A 75 3.58 19.45 1.61
C ASP A 75 2.21 18.92 2.10
N LEU A 76 1.84 17.69 1.72
CA LEU A 76 0.55 17.07 1.99
C LEU A 76 -0.66 17.86 1.44
N SER A 77 -0.48 18.66 0.38
CA SER A 77 -1.54 19.49 -0.21
C SER A 77 -2.79 18.71 -0.69
N GLN A 78 -2.62 17.43 -0.99
CA GLN A 78 -3.70 16.50 -1.35
C GLN A 78 -4.23 15.67 -0.18
N THR A 79 -3.97 16.10 1.06
CA THR A 79 -4.49 15.46 2.26
C THR A 79 -5.57 16.32 2.91
N ALA A 80 -6.70 15.70 3.25
CA ALA A 80 -7.73 16.28 4.10
C ALA A 80 -7.76 15.53 5.43
N VAL A 81 -7.68 16.26 6.55
CA VAL A 81 -7.86 15.69 7.88
C VAL A 81 -9.24 16.05 8.39
N VAL A 82 -10.02 15.03 8.74
CA VAL A 82 -11.33 15.19 9.36
C VAL A 82 -11.21 14.97 10.86
N LEU A 83 -11.54 16.01 11.61
CA LEU A 83 -11.69 15.96 13.05
C LEU A 83 -13.18 16.03 13.43
N ALA A 84 -13.51 15.62 14.64
CA ALA A 84 -14.82 15.87 15.23
C ALA A 84 -15.07 17.38 15.40
N ASP A 85 -16.34 17.78 15.51
CA ASP A 85 -16.72 19.19 15.70
C ASP A 85 -16.11 19.80 16.97
N GLN A 86 -15.91 18.96 18.00
CA GLN A 86 -15.18 19.28 19.22
C GLN A 86 -14.07 18.23 19.41
N PRO A 87 -12.89 18.43 18.82
CA PRO A 87 -11.80 17.45 18.92
C PRO A 87 -11.28 17.40 20.35
N SER A 88 -11.04 16.20 20.86
CA SER A 88 -10.42 16.05 22.17
C SER A 88 -8.91 16.39 22.10
N PRO A 89 -8.26 16.65 23.25
CA PRO A 89 -6.81 16.76 23.28
C PRO A 89 -6.07 15.53 22.73
N GLU A 90 -6.68 14.35 22.83
CA GLU A 90 -6.13 13.12 22.26
C GLU A 90 -6.20 13.12 20.72
N ASP A 91 -7.28 13.62 20.13
CA ASP A 91 -7.41 13.76 18.67
C ASP A 91 -6.38 14.72 18.11
N VAL A 92 -6.21 15.88 18.76
CA VAL A 92 -5.23 16.89 18.33
C VAL A 92 -3.80 16.37 18.51
N SER A 93 -3.52 15.64 19.59
CA SER A 93 -2.20 15.03 19.79
C SER A 93 -1.91 13.96 18.75
N ALA A 94 -2.88 13.09 18.44
CA ALA A 94 -2.75 12.09 17.38
C ALA A 94 -2.54 12.74 16.02
N TYR A 95 -3.29 13.81 15.73
CA TYR A 95 -3.15 14.62 14.54
C TYR A 95 -1.72 15.14 14.34
N LEU A 96 -1.18 15.79 15.36
CA LEU A 96 0.17 16.35 15.32
C LEU A 96 1.24 15.25 15.21
N ASN A 97 1.06 14.11 15.90
CA ASN A 97 2.00 12.99 15.81
C ASN A 97 2.03 12.37 14.41
N VAL A 98 0.85 12.13 13.81
CA VAL A 98 0.76 11.55 12.47
C VAL A 98 1.38 12.49 11.42
N LEU A 99 1.06 13.79 11.48
CA LEU A 99 1.65 14.78 10.59
C LEU A 99 3.15 14.98 10.82
N GLY A 100 3.61 14.97 12.07
CA GLY A 100 5.03 15.05 12.39
C GLY A 100 5.81 13.92 11.74
N ARG A 101 5.25 12.71 11.76
CA ARG A 101 5.85 11.55 11.07
C ARG A 101 5.80 11.66 9.55
N PHE A 102 4.72 12.19 8.99
CA PHE A 102 4.67 12.45 7.55
C PHE A 102 5.70 13.50 7.13
N GLY A 103 5.92 14.52 7.97
CA GLY A 103 6.99 15.50 7.78
C GLY A 103 8.39 14.89 7.90
N GLU A 104 8.60 13.98 8.86
CA GLU A 104 9.86 13.21 8.97
C GLU A 104 10.09 12.35 7.72
N SER A 105 9.06 11.67 7.23
CA SER A 105 9.17 10.80 6.05
C SER A 105 9.44 11.56 4.75
N THR A 106 8.90 12.77 4.60
CA THR A 106 9.05 13.58 3.38
C THR A 106 10.21 14.59 3.48
N GLY A 107 10.70 14.87 4.69
CA GLY A 107 11.66 15.93 4.95
C GLY A 107 11.09 17.35 4.82
N TYR A 108 9.77 17.51 4.69
CA TYR A 108 9.11 18.81 4.50
C TYR A 108 7.90 18.96 5.45
N PRO A 109 7.65 20.14 6.03
CA PRO A 109 6.51 20.33 6.91
C PRO A 109 5.17 20.22 6.15
N ALA A 110 4.16 19.65 6.82
CA ALA A 110 2.81 19.47 6.27
C ALA A 110 2.01 20.78 6.17
N THR A 111 2.43 21.71 5.31
CA THR A 111 1.84 23.04 5.18
C THR A 111 0.58 23.08 4.32
N GLY A 112 0.37 22.09 3.45
CA GLY A 112 -0.75 22.02 2.50
C GLY A 112 -1.97 21.25 3.02
N VAL A 113 -1.91 20.68 4.21
CA VAL A 113 -3.00 19.88 4.79
C VAL A 113 -4.27 20.72 4.98
N THR A 114 -5.43 20.17 4.62
CA THR A 114 -6.72 20.82 4.88
C THR A 114 -7.41 20.16 6.06
N VAL A 115 -7.60 20.90 7.14
CA VAL A 115 -8.36 20.42 8.31
C VAL A 115 -9.82 20.82 8.15
N MET A 116 -10.73 19.86 8.33
CA MET A 116 -12.16 20.08 8.18
C MET A 116 -12.98 19.22 9.13
N GLN A 117 -14.28 19.52 9.19
CA GLN A 117 -15.26 18.73 9.93
C GLN A 117 -15.97 17.75 9.01
N ALA A 118 -16.61 16.73 9.58
CA ALA A 118 -17.32 15.70 8.84
C ALA A 118 -18.39 16.26 7.88
N ALA A 119 -19.06 17.35 8.25
CA ALA A 119 -20.07 17.99 7.41
C ALA A 119 -19.51 18.57 6.10
N GLN A 120 -18.22 18.88 6.04
CA GLN A 120 -17.56 19.51 4.89
C GLN A 120 -16.87 18.50 3.96
N ILE A 121 -17.01 17.20 4.24
CA ILE A 121 -16.27 16.13 3.58
C ILE A 121 -16.44 16.12 2.04
N ALA A 122 -17.60 16.56 1.55
CA ALA A 122 -17.88 16.64 0.12
C ALA A 122 -16.92 17.57 -0.64
N SER A 123 -16.32 18.56 0.04
CA SER A 123 -15.32 19.47 -0.56
C SER A 123 -13.93 18.85 -0.72
N ALA A 124 -13.68 17.68 -0.12
CA ALA A 124 -12.41 16.98 -0.16
C ALA A 124 -12.41 15.78 -1.13
N ALA A 125 -13.29 15.78 -2.12
CA ALA A 125 -13.42 14.66 -3.05
C ALA A 125 -12.10 14.33 -3.77
N ASP A 126 -11.28 15.34 -4.06
CA ASP A 126 -10.00 15.22 -4.75
C ASP A 126 -8.80 14.96 -3.83
N LYS A 127 -9.03 14.67 -2.56
CA LYS A 127 -8.00 14.48 -1.53
C LYS A 127 -8.06 13.09 -0.91
N ASP A 128 -6.92 12.63 -0.43
CA ASP A 128 -6.83 11.48 0.48
C ASP A 128 -7.26 11.94 1.88
N ILE A 129 -8.11 11.15 2.54
CA ILE A 129 -8.82 11.57 3.74
C ILE A 129 -8.30 10.81 4.96
N LEU A 130 -7.86 11.54 5.98
CA LEU A 130 -7.47 10.99 7.27
C LEU A 130 -8.51 11.39 8.31
N VAL A 131 -9.24 10.42 8.85
CA VAL A 131 -10.29 10.67 9.85
C VAL A 131 -9.77 10.29 11.23
N MET A 132 -9.90 11.19 12.20
CA MET A 132 -9.55 10.94 13.60
C MET A 132 -10.78 11.09 14.48
N SER A 133 -11.04 10.09 15.32
CA SER A 133 -12.20 10.07 16.20
C SER A 133 -11.86 9.37 17.53
N SER A 134 -11.62 10.16 18.57
CA SER A 134 -11.67 9.71 19.96
C SER A 134 -13.12 9.82 20.46
N GLY A 135 -13.87 8.73 20.38
CA GLY A 135 -15.27 8.66 20.79
C GLY A 135 -16.22 8.09 19.73
N THR A 136 -17.49 8.00 20.12
CA THR A 136 -18.55 7.29 19.38
C THR A 136 -19.30 8.14 18.35
N ASP A 137 -19.04 9.46 18.32
CA ASP A 137 -19.91 10.46 17.66
C ASP A 137 -19.40 10.97 16.31
N GLN A 138 -18.57 10.19 15.61
CA GLN A 138 -18.13 10.59 14.26
C GLN A 138 -19.14 10.12 13.19
N PRO A 139 -19.86 11.05 12.51
CA PRO A 139 -20.96 10.69 11.60
C PRO A 139 -20.48 9.97 10.34
N LEU A 140 -19.22 10.15 9.94
CA LEU A 140 -18.62 9.46 8.79
C LEU A 140 -18.55 7.94 8.99
N LEU A 141 -18.41 7.44 10.24
CA LEU A 141 -18.44 5.99 10.47
C LEU A 141 -19.82 5.39 10.14
N LYS A 142 -20.88 6.14 10.43
CA LYS A 142 -22.25 5.72 10.08
C LYS A 142 -22.48 5.82 8.57
N GLN A 143 -22.02 6.91 7.95
CA GLN A 143 -22.17 7.12 6.52
C GLN A 143 -21.40 6.09 5.67
N TRP A 144 -20.24 5.63 6.15
CA TRP A 144 -19.37 4.69 5.44
C TRP A 144 -19.38 3.29 6.04
N ALA A 145 -20.39 2.95 6.83
CA ALA A 145 -20.53 1.63 7.44
C ALA A 145 -20.38 0.51 6.40
N ASP A 146 -20.99 0.67 5.22
CA ASP A 146 -20.96 -0.27 4.08
C ASP A 146 -19.59 -0.39 3.38
N ARG A 147 -18.61 0.44 3.78
CA ARG A 147 -17.23 0.42 3.23
C ARG A 147 -16.20 0.00 4.26
N LEU A 148 -16.57 0.02 5.54
CA LEU A 148 -15.75 -0.56 6.58
C LEU A 148 -15.65 -2.07 6.34
N PRO A 149 -14.50 -2.71 6.62
CA PRO A 149 -14.32 -4.16 6.51
C PRO A 149 -15.29 -5.01 7.36
N THR A 150 -16.19 -4.36 8.12
CA THR A 150 -17.28 -4.93 8.92
C THR A 150 -18.55 -5.23 8.16
N SER A 151 -18.80 -4.55 7.05
CA SER A 151 -20.07 -4.64 6.30
C SER A 151 -20.02 -5.70 5.20
N GLY A 152 -19.12 -6.68 5.35
CA GLY A 152 -19.26 -7.94 4.66
C GLY A 152 -20.66 -8.48 4.98
N ASN A 153 -21.57 -8.30 4.02
CA ASN A 153 -22.91 -8.82 4.01
C ASN A 153 -22.94 -10.16 4.75
N GLY A 154 -23.60 -10.19 5.91
CA GLY A 154 -24.10 -11.42 6.55
C GLY A 154 -25.18 -12.11 5.68
N GLN A 155 -25.07 -11.99 4.37
CA GLN A 155 -26.05 -12.37 3.37
C GLN A 155 -25.37 -13.02 2.16
N GLN A 156 -24.39 -13.88 2.43
CA GLN A 156 -24.27 -15.16 1.73
C GLN A 156 -24.05 -16.27 2.76
N GLN A 157 -24.99 -16.40 3.70
CA GLN A 157 -25.45 -17.74 4.08
C GLN A 157 -26.30 -18.29 2.91
N GLY A 158 -25.65 -18.48 1.75
CA GLY A 158 -26.13 -19.46 0.81
C GLY A 158 -25.74 -20.79 1.41
N PHE A 159 -26.72 -21.58 1.82
CA PHE A 159 -26.53 -23.01 1.99
C PHE A 159 -26.09 -23.56 0.63
N GLU A 160 -24.80 -23.48 0.31
CA GLU A 160 -24.23 -24.17 -0.84
C GLU A 160 -24.03 -25.63 -0.42
N LEU A 161 -25.05 -26.42 -0.72
CA LEU A 161 -24.99 -27.87 -0.77
C LEU A 161 -23.91 -28.31 -1.77
N SER A 162 -22.64 -28.30 -1.38
CA SER A 162 -21.58 -29.00 -2.10
C SER A 162 -20.30 -29.10 -1.27
N ASP A 163 -20.22 -30.14 -0.44
CA ASP A 163 -19.01 -30.58 0.28
C ASP A 163 -17.78 -30.81 -0.66
N LEU A 164 -18.03 -30.92 -1.96
CA LEU A 164 -17.00 -31.09 -3.01
C LEU A 164 -16.41 -29.76 -3.51
N SER A 165 -17.18 -28.66 -3.51
CA SER A 165 -16.69 -27.33 -3.92
C SER A 165 -15.80 -26.74 -2.83
N PHE A 166 -16.12 -26.99 -1.56
CA PHE A 166 -15.29 -26.63 -0.41
C PHE A 166 -13.92 -27.33 -0.43
N ARG A 167 -13.85 -28.64 -0.71
CA ARG A 167 -12.58 -29.39 -0.80
C ARG A 167 -11.71 -28.99 -2.00
N LEU A 168 -12.32 -28.69 -3.15
CA LEU A 168 -11.59 -28.14 -4.29
C LEU A 168 -11.06 -26.71 -3.99
N ARG A 169 -11.84 -25.91 -3.27
CA ARG A 169 -11.46 -24.53 -2.89
C ARG A 169 -10.38 -24.49 -1.83
N GLU A 170 -10.36 -25.43 -0.88
CA GLU A 170 -9.25 -25.63 0.07
C GLU A 170 -7.95 -26.10 -0.61
N TRP A 171 -8.05 -26.88 -1.69
CA TRP A 171 -6.86 -27.26 -2.48
C TRP A 171 -6.36 -26.12 -3.38
N MET A 172 -7.25 -25.21 -3.80
CA MET A 172 -6.93 -24.06 -4.67
C MET A 172 -6.63 -22.74 -3.92
N SER A 173 -6.94 -22.65 -2.62
CA SER A 173 -6.57 -21.55 -1.73
C SER A 173 -6.12 -22.11 -0.37
N PRO A 174 -4.81 -22.24 -0.13
CA PRO A 174 -4.30 -22.82 1.11
C PRO A 174 -4.21 -21.77 2.22
N ASP A 175 -5.29 -21.03 2.50
CA ASP A 175 -5.32 -20.09 3.62
C ASP A 175 -6.43 -20.41 4.64
N PRO A 176 -6.21 -21.40 5.54
CA PRO A 176 -7.12 -21.71 6.64
C PRO A 176 -7.34 -20.52 7.60
N ASP A 177 -6.55 -19.45 7.49
CA ASP A 177 -6.74 -18.23 8.26
C ASP A 177 -7.87 -17.34 7.72
N GLU A 178 -8.36 -17.51 6.49
CA GLU A 178 -9.35 -16.57 5.91
C GLU A 178 -10.68 -16.59 6.70
N ASN A 179 -11.19 -17.78 7.00
CA ASN A 179 -12.40 -17.96 7.81
C ASN A 179 -12.19 -17.51 9.27
N GLN A 180 -10.99 -17.75 9.82
CA GLN A 180 -10.65 -17.30 11.18
C GLN A 180 -10.49 -15.77 11.25
N ARG A 181 -9.94 -15.14 10.21
CA ARG A 181 -9.83 -13.67 10.08
C ARG A 181 -11.20 -13.03 10.02
N ARG A 182 -12.12 -13.54 9.19
CA ARG A 182 -13.51 -13.05 9.14
C ARG A 182 -14.22 -13.15 10.49
N ALA A 183 -14.03 -14.27 11.21
CA ALA A 183 -14.57 -14.41 12.57
C ALA A 183 -13.92 -13.44 13.58
N ARG A 184 -12.60 -13.22 13.50
CA ARG A 184 -11.89 -12.24 14.35
C ARG A 184 -12.29 -10.81 14.05
N VAL A 185 -12.54 -10.46 12.80
CA VAL A 185 -13.05 -9.14 12.37
C VAL A 185 -14.41 -8.91 12.98
N ALA A 186 -15.35 -9.84 12.78
CA ALA A 186 -16.67 -9.75 13.40
C ALA A 186 -16.58 -9.59 14.92
N MET A 187 -15.69 -10.34 15.59
CA MET A 187 -15.44 -10.23 17.02
C MET A 187 -14.78 -8.90 17.44
N ALA A 188 -13.86 -8.34 16.68
CA ALA A 188 -13.19 -7.07 17.03
C ALA A 188 -14.13 -5.86 17.00
N PHE A 189 -15.14 -5.91 16.15
CA PHE A 189 -16.18 -4.88 16.08
C PHE A 189 -17.40 -5.18 16.96
N SER A 190 -17.65 -6.46 17.31
CA SER A 190 -18.75 -6.84 18.20
C SER A 190 -18.37 -6.88 19.69
N SER A 191 -17.08 -7.06 20.02
CA SER A 191 -16.66 -7.40 21.40
C SER A 191 -16.38 -6.20 22.31
N ASP A 192 -16.33 -4.96 21.81
CA ASP A 192 -16.36 -3.80 22.71
C ASP A 192 -16.65 -2.54 21.89
N ALA A 193 -17.68 -1.78 22.26
CA ALA A 193 -17.90 -0.42 21.75
C ALA A 193 -16.80 0.58 22.18
N ARG A 194 -15.67 0.06 22.66
CA ARG A 194 -14.51 0.73 23.21
C ARG A 194 -13.20 0.26 22.57
N SER A 195 -13.23 -0.51 21.48
CA SER A 195 -11.99 -0.96 20.82
C SER A 195 -11.34 0.18 20.03
N THR A 196 -10.01 0.15 19.97
CA THR A 196 -9.20 1.07 19.17
C THR A 196 -8.83 0.38 17.86
N PHE A 197 -9.14 1.01 16.74
CA PHE A 197 -8.88 0.44 15.43
C PHE A 197 -8.38 1.49 14.43
N LEU A 198 -7.58 0.98 13.50
CA LEU A 198 -7.03 1.68 12.35
C LEU A 198 -7.49 0.94 11.11
N THR A 199 -8.22 1.60 10.22
CA THR A 199 -8.75 0.98 9.00
C THR A 199 -8.52 1.85 7.79
N GLY A 200 -8.15 1.23 6.68
CA GLY A 200 -7.96 1.86 5.38
C GLY A 200 -8.95 1.31 4.37
N PHE A 201 -9.50 2.15 3.50
CA PHE A 201 -10.38 1.76 2.39
C PHE A 201 -10.37 2.81 1.27
N GLU A 202 -11.01 2.51 0.14
CA GLU A 202 -11.14 3.44 -0.99
C GLU A 202 -12.15 4.55 -0.68
N SER A 203 -11.83 5.79 -1.03
CA SER A 203 -12.73 6.93 -0.86
C SER A 203 -14.03 6.75 -1.64
N PRO A 204 -15.20 6.92 -0.98
CA PRO A 204 -16.48 6.88 -1.68
C PRO A 204 -16.73 8.15 -2.51
N LEU A 205 -15.94 9.21 -2.33
CA LEU A 205 -16.10 10.48 -3.06
C LEU A 205 -15.43 10.43 -4.43
N GLN A 206 -14.24 9.84 -4.51
CA GLN A 206 -13.49 9.70 -5.75
C GLN A 206 -12.69 8.40 -5.75
N LYS A 207 -12.79 7.66 -6.85
CA LYS A 207 -12.02 6.43 -7.06
C LYS A 207 -10.51 6.72 -7.09
N GLY A 208 -9.73 5.80 -6.54
CA GLY A 208 -8.27 5.93 -6.44
C GLY A 208 -7.76 6.85 -5.32
N ARG A 209 -8.66 7.54 -4.60
CA ARG A 209 -8.33 8.20 -3.32
C ARG A 209 -8.53 7.24 -2.17
N SER A 210 -7.77 7.43 -1.10
CA SER A 210 -7.78 6.56 0.07
C SER A 210 -8.35 7.28 1.28
N VAL A 211 -9.05 6.52 2.13
CA VAL A 211 -9.45 6.95 3.45
C VAL A 211 -8.71 6.09 4.47
N VAL A 212 -8.07 6.74 5.44
CA VAL A 212 -7.57 6.08 6.64
C VAL A 212 -8.32 6.64 7.83
N LEU A 213 -9.00 5.77 8.56
CA LEU A 213 -9.76 6.08 9.76
C LEU A 213 -9.02 5.55 10.98
N ILE A 214 -8.73 6.45 11.91
CA ILE A 214 -8.20 6.17 13.24
C ILE A 214 -9.33 6.44 14.23
N SER A 215 -9.79 5.39 14.91
CA SER A 215 -10.88 5.48 15.86
C SER A 215 -10.50 4.81 17.18
N SER A 216 -10.87 5.45 18.29
CA SER A 216 -10.70 4.89 19.62
C SER A 216 -11.89 5.21 20.49
N GLY A 217 -12.45 4.18 21.12
CA GLY A 217 -13.49 4.35 22.15
C GLY A 217 -12.96 4.27 23.59
N GLN A 218 -11.64 4.23 23.79
CA GLN A 218 -10.99 4.17 25.10
C GLN A 218 -10.16 5.43 25.36
N PRO A 219 -10.17 5.97 26.60
CA PRO A 219 -9.21 6.98 27.01
C PRO A 219 -7.78 6.48 26.78
N GLY A 220 -6.95 7.26 26.10
CA GLY A 220 -5.57 6.93 25.76
C GLY A 220 -5.40 6.05 24.52
N GLY A 221 -6.46 5.53 23.89
CA GLY A 221 -6.32 4.62 22.76
C GLY A 221 -5.79 5.29 21.49
N MET A 222 -6.01 6.60 21.31
CA MET A 222 -5.34 7.39 20.26
C MET A 222 -3.82 7.37 20.42
N SER A 223 -3.34 7.48 21.67
CA SER A 223 -1.90 7.41 21.97
C SER A 223 -1.35 6.02 21.65
N ASP A 224 -2.11 4.96 21.92
CA ASP A 224 -1.74 3.58 21.60
C ASP A 224 -1.64 3.36 20.10
N VAL A 225 -2.54 3.91 19.28
CA VAL A 225 -2.41 3.85 17.81
C VAL A 225 -1.14 4.55 17.35
N THR A 226 -0.89 5.77 17.82
CA THR A 226 0.31 6.50 17.40
C THR A 226 1.60 5.78 17.82
N ARG A 227 1.61 5.14 18.99
CA ARG A 227 2.72 4.29 19.45
C ARG A 227 2.87 3.04 18.58
N ALA A 228 1.78 2.33 18.32
CA ALA A 228 1.74 1.15 17.46
C ALA A 228 2.23 1.46 16.04
N LEU A 229 1.84 2.62 15.51
CA LEU A 229 2.36 3.11 14.24
C LEU A 229 3.88 3.26 14.30
N SER A 230 4.46 3.77 15.39
CA SER A 230 5.92 3.97 15.47
C SER A 230 6.71 2.69 15.77
N SER A 231 6.18 1.76 16.56
CA SER A 231 6.96 0.63 17.11
C SER A 231 6.59 -0.75 16.56
N SER A 232 5.44 -0.90 15.91
CA SER A 232 4.92 -2.23 15.56
C SER A 232 5.01 -2.54 14.07
N ASP A 233 5.74 -3.60 13.74
CA ASP A 233 5.79 -4.15 12.38
C ASP A 233 4.52 -4.93 11.99
N LYS A 234 3.60 -5.12 12.95
CA LYS A 234 2.34 -5.82 12.76
C LYS A 234 1.24 -4.95 12.17
N VAL A 235 1.47 -3.65 11.97
CA VAL A 235 0.54 -2.78 11.26
C VAL A 235 0.64 -3.08 9.77
N GLN A 236 -0.24 -3.95 9.28
CA GLN A 236 -0.28 -4.37 7.87
C GLN A 236 -1.73 -4.57 7.42
N GLY A 237 -1.93 -4.58 6.10
CA GLY A 237 -3.24 -4.88 5.51
C GLY A 237 -4.18 -3.68 5.49
N SER A 238 -5.48 -3.91 5.64
CA SER A 238 -6.54 -2.91 5.56
C SER A 238 -7.19 -2.59 6.91
N LEU A 239 -7.05 -3.46 7.91
CA LEU A 239 -7.59 -3.27 9.26
C LEU A 239 -6.62 -3.78 10.31
N VAL A 240 -6.36 -2.92 11.29
CA VAL A 240 -5.55 -3.23 12.47
C VAL A 240 -6.35 -2.84 13.72
N VAL A 241 -6.38 -3.72 14.70
CA VAL A 241 -6.94 -3.45 16.01
C VAL A 241 -5.79 -3.32 17.00
N VAL A 242 -5.83 -2.26 17.80
CA VAL A 242 -4.82 -1.96 18.81
C VAL A 242 -5.48 -2.13 20.17
N ARG A 243 -4.85 -2.91 21.05
CA ARG A 243 -5.31 -3.12 22.42
C ARG A 243 -4.13 -3.00 23.37
N GLY A 244 -3.88 -1.78 23.86
CA GLY A 244 -2.67 -1.47 24.62
C GLY A 244 -1.43 -1.77 23.78
N ASP A 245 -0.63 -2.76 24.20
CA ASP A 245 0.60 -3.16 23.51
C ASP A 245 0.39 -4.25 22.44
N SER A 246 -0.80 -4.85 22.33
CA SER A 246 -1.06 -5.83 21.28
C SER A 246 -1.61 -5.16 20.02
N VAL A 247 -0.92 -5.41 18.91
CA VAL A 247 -1.29 -4.96 17.56
C VAL A 247 -1.57 -6.20 16.74
N GLU A 248 -2.81 -6.32 16.27
CA GLU A 248 -3.25 -7.42 15.42
C GLU A 248 -3.74 -6.87 14.08
N ALA A 249 -3.22 -7.40 12.97
CA ALA A 249 -3.75 -7.15 11.65
C ALA A 249 -4.88 -8.16 11.39
N LEU A 250 -6.11 -7.66 11.24
CA LEU A 250 -7.29 -8.51 11.12
C LEU A 250 -7.71 -8.75 9.66
N VAL A 251 -7.48 -7.77 8.78
CA VAL A 251 -7.81 -7.89 7.36
C VAL A 251 -6.61 -7.47 6.53
N ALA A 252 -6.25 -8.32 5.57
CA ALA A 252 -5.16 -8.10 4.62
C ALA A 252 -5.69 -8.03 3.18
N GLU A 253 -6.90 -7.47 3.00
CA GLU A 253 -7.51 -7.32 1.68
C GLU A 253 -7.09 -6.00 1.04
N GLN A 254 -6.45 -6.11 -0.12
CA GLN A 254 -6.15 -4.98 -1.01
C GLN A 254 -7.17 -5.04 -2.15
N ASN A 255 -8.17 -4.15 -2.10
CA ASN A 255 -9.35 -4.19 -2.95
C ASN A 255 -9.30 -3.23 -4.15
N TYR A 256 -8.36 -2.29 -4.19
CA TYR A 256 -8.14 -1.43 -5.35
C TYR A 256 -6.65 -1.21 -5.62
N TYR A 257 -6.38 -0.58 -6.76
CA TYR A 257 -5.04 -0.28 -7.22
C TYR A 257 -4.92 1.19 -7.54
N VAL A 258 -3.77 1.77 -7.21
CA VAL A 258 -3.44 3.15 -7.51
C VAL A 258 -2.27 3.17 -8.48
N GLY A 259 -2.36 4.05 -9.47
CA GLY A 259 -1.37 4.23 -10.53
C GLY A 259 -1.62 3.33 -11.75
N ASP A 260 -0.60 3.14 -12.58
CA ASP A 260 -0.68 2.46 -13.86
C ASP A 260 0.48 1.46 -14.08
N LEU A 261 0.18 0.37 -14.79
CA LEU A 261 1.20 -0.48 -15.42
C LEU A 261 1.01 -0.45 -16.91
N GLY A 262 2.11 -0.47 -17.64
CA GLY A 262 2.09 -0.86 -19.05
C GLY A 262 1.36 -2.20 -19.26
N PRO A 263 0.61 -2.37 -20.37
CA PRO A 263 -0.32 -3.49 -20.57
C PRO A 263 0.36 -4.86 -20.47
N LEU A 264 1.60 -4.96 -20.97
CA LEU A 264 2.38 -6.19 -20.95
C LEU A 264 2.79 -6.57 -19.51
N LYS A 265 3.19 -5.58 -18.70
CA LYS A 265 3.50 -5.78 -17.29
C LYS A 265 2.26 -6.07 -16.46
N TYR A 266 1.11 -5.48 -16.80
CA TYR A 266 -0.16 -5.79 -16.16
C TYR A 266 -0.57 -7.25 -16.36
N VAL A 267 -0.44 -7.78 -17.59
CA VAL A 267 -0.69 -9.21 -17.87
C VAL A 267 0.29 -10.10 -17.09
N GLN A 268 1.57 -9.75 -17.09
CA GLN A 268 2.58 -10.47 -16.32
C GLN A 268 2.24 -10.49 -14.82
N TRP A 269 1.86 -9.35 -14.25
CA TRP A 269 1.45 -9.22 -12.87
C TRP A 269 0.19 -10.06 -12.57
N LEU A 270 -0.83 -9.98 -13.43
CA LEU A 270 -2.07 -10.75 -13.30
C LEU A 270 -1.81 -12.26 -13.33
N MET A 271 -0.90 -12.70 -14.19
CA MET A 271 -0.45 -14.10 -14.26
C MET A 271 0.36 -14.51 -13.03
N SER A 272 1.22 -13.65 -12.50
CA SER A 272 2.01 -13.96 -11.29
C SER A 272 1.14 -14.13 -10.05
N ARG A 273 0.01 -13.42 -9.97
CA ARG A 273 -0.88 -13.46 -8.82
C ARG A 273 -1.81 -14.68 -8.83
N ASN A 274 -2.08 -15.22 -10.02
CA ASN A 274 -3.00 -16.34 -10.20
C ASN A 274 -2.31 -17.52 -10.88
N VAL A 275 -1.80 -18.46 -10.08
CA VAL A 275 -1.11 -19.67 -10.57
C VAL A 275 -1.92 -20.43 -11.62
N LEU A 276 -3.26 -20.44 -11.51
CA LEU A 276 -4.16 -21.09 -12.46
C LEU A 276 -4.13 -20.46 -13.86
N TRP A 277 -4.10 -19.12 -13.93
CA TRP A 277 -4.01 -18.41 -15.23
C TRP A 277 -2.66 -18.67 -15.89
N LEU A 278 -1.59 -18.73 -15.10
CA LEU A 278 -0.26 -19.08 -15.57
C LEU A 278 -0.23 -20.53 -16.10
N LEU A 279 -0.79 -21.49 -15.35
CA LEU A 279 -0.90 -22.88 -15.81
C LEU A 279 -1.71 -23.00 -17.10
N LEU A 280 -2.85 -22.31 -17.19
CA LEU A 280 -3.68 -22.30 -18.39
C LEU A 280 -2.89 -21.74 -19.59
N ALA A 281 -2.18 -20.62 -19.41
CA ALA A 281 -1.35 -20.03 -20.46
C ALA A 281 -0.25 -20.99 -20.93
N VAL A 282 0.38 -21.72 -20.00
CA VAL A 282 1.38 -22.76 -20.33
C VAL A 282 0.74 -23.91 -21.12
N VAL A 283 -0.41 -24.43 -20.68
CA VAL A 283 -1.12 -25.51 -21.39
C VAL A 283 -1.51 -25.09 -22.80
N VAL A 284 -2.08 -23.88 -22.95
CA VAL A 284 -2.42 -23.32 -24.26
C VAL A 284 -1.17 -23.16 -25.14
N GLY A 285 -0.07 -22.69 -24.57
CA GLY A 285 1.22 -22.58 -25.27
C GLY A 285 1.73 -23.93 -25.78
N VAL A 286 1.67 -24.98 -24.94
CA VAL A 286 2.07 -26.33 -25.32
C VAL A 286 1.19 -26.89 -26.44
N VAL A 287 -0.14 -26.71 -26.34
CA VAL A 287 -1.08 -27.16 -27.37
C VAL A 287 -0.84 -26.45 -28.70
N LEU A 288 -0.58 -25.14 -28.69
CA LEU A 288 -0.27 -24.37 -29.90
C LEU A 288 1.02 -24.85 -30.56
N VAL A 289 2.11 -25.00 -29.79
CA VAL A 289 3.40 -25.46 -30.32
C VAL A 289 3.27 -26.87 -30.89
N THR A 290 2.60 -27.77 -30.17
CA THR A 290 2.36 -29.15 -30.62
C THR A 290 1.49 -29.18 -31.87
N GLY A 291 0.45 -28.35 -31.94
CA GLY A 291 -0.44 -28.23 -33.10
C GLY A 291 0.28 -27.72 -34.34
N VAL A 292 1.11 -26.67 -34.22
CA VAL A 292 1.92 -26.14 -35.33
C VAL A 292 2.95 -27.18 -35.78
N ALA A 293 3.64 -27.85 -34.85
CA ALA A 293 4.58 -28.93 -35.18
C ALA A 293 3.88 -30.08 -35.92
N TYR A 294 2.68 -30.48 -35.47
CA TYR A 294 1.89 -31.53 -36.11
C TYR A 294 1.46 -31.12 -37.52
N LEU A 295 0.96 -29.89 -37.71
CA LEU A 295 0.51 -29.40 -39.02
C LEU A 295 1.67 -29.25 -40.00
N THR A 296 2.81 -28.75 -39.56
CA THR A 296 4.02 -28.62 -40.40
C THR A 296 4.54 -29.99 -40.81
N LEU A 297 4.70 -30.94 -39.89
CA LEU A 297 5.10 -32.32 -40.20
C LEU A 297 4.11 -33.03 -41.12
N ARG A 298 2.79 -32.85 -40.90
CA ARG A 298 1.75 -33.40 -41.76
C ARG A 298 1.78 -32.82 -43.18
N SER A 299 2.06 -31.52 -43.32
CA SER A 299 2.20 -30.87 -44.64
C SER A 299 3.42 -31.38 -45.40
N LEU A 300 4.54 -31.61 -44.70
CA LEU A 300 5.77 -32.18 -45.27
C LEU A 300 5.57 -33.63 -45.70
N ALA A 301 4.85 -34.44 -44.91
CA ALA A 301 4.53 -35.82 -45.26
C ALA A 301 3.64 -35.89 -46.51
N LYS A 302 2.63 -35.01 -46.64
CA LYS A 302 1.79 -34.93 -47.84
C LYS A 302 2.59 -34.58 -49.10
N ARG A 303 3.50 -33.60 -49.01
CA ARG A 303 4.35 -33.21 -50.15
C ARG A 303 5.29 -34.32 -50.63
N ARG A 304 5.69 -35.24 -49.75
CA ARG A 304 6.50 -36.41 -50.15
C ARG A 304 5.70 -37.44 -50.93
N LEU A 305 4.43 -37.63 -50.58
CA LEU A 305 3.52 -38.57 -51.24
C LEU A 305 3.00 -38.08 -52.60
N GLU A 306 3.12 -36.79 -52.91
CA GLU A 306 2.77 -36.22 -54.23
C GLU A 306 3.95 -36.25 -55.22
N HIS A 307 5.16 -36.59 -54.76
CA HIS A 307 6.36 -36.68 -55.58
C HIS A 307 6.75 -38.13 -55.96
N GLU A 308 5.88 -39.08 -55.64
CA GLU A 308 5.95 -40.50 -56.03
C GLU A 308 4.76 -40.83 -56.93
#